data_AF-A0A363RT35-F1
#
_entry.id   AF-A0A363RT35-F1
#
_cell.length_a   1.000
_cell.length_b   1.000
_cell.length_c   1.000
_cell.angle_alpha   90.00
_cell.angle_beta   90.00
_cell.angle_gamma   90.00
#
_symmetry.space_group_name_H-M   'P 1'
#
loop_
_entity.id
_entity.type
_entity.pdbx_description
1 polymer ?
#
loop_
_entity_poly.entity_id
_entity_poly.type
_entity_poly.pdbx_seq_one_letter_code
_entity_poly.pdbx_strand_id
1 'polypeptide(L)'
;MYSADELRQLQVLAARLQAGYWHAAHDGVQRYSGLMAAWLHGIVHLQEGDLEDAENWYERAGKRFRQRESLARELEKLQAAIAQAIAERIAADV
;
A
#
# COMPACT_ATOMS: atom_id res chain seq x y z
N MET A 1 -7.93 -8.05 -10.01
CA MET A 1 -8.88 -7.62 -8.95
C MET A 1 -8.45 -8.36 -7.69
N TYR A 2 -8.27 -7.68 -6.56
CA TYR A 2 -7.82 -8.33 -5.34
C TYR A 2 -8.88 -9.30 -4.78
N SER A 3 -8.42 -10.43 -4.27
CA SER A 3 -9.18 -11.32 -3.38
C SER A 3 -9.32 -10.71 -1.98
N ALA A 4 -10.29 -11.19 -1.21
CA ALA A 4 -10.48 -10.76 0.18
C ALA A 4 -9.23 -11.01 1.04
N ASP A 5 -8.52 -12.11 0.79
CA ASP A 5 -7.32 -12.45 1.53
C ASP A 5 -6.13 -11.58 1.14
N GLU A 6 -5.95 -11.25 -0.15
CA GLU A 6 -4.92 -10.28 -0.57
C GLU A 6 -5.16 -8.91 0.07
N LEU A 7 -6.41 -8.42 0.11
CA LEU A 7 -6.73 -7.15 0.76
C LEU A 7 -6.40 -7.16 2.26
N ARG A 8 -6.73 -8.25 2.97
CA ARG A 8 -6.39 -8.40 4.39
C ARG A 8 -4.87 -8.44 4.59
N GLN A 9 -4.13 -9.11 3.72
CA GLN A 9 -2.68 -9.15 3.82
C GLN A 9 -2.06 -7.77 3.57
N LEU A 10 -2.53 -7.02 2.57
CA LEU A 10 -2.10 -5.63 2.36
C LEU A 10 -2.41 -4.74 3.57
N GLN A 11 -3.55 -4.94 4.23
CA GLN A 11 -3.89 -4.22 5.47
C GLN A 11 -2.91 -4.53 6.60
N VAL A 12 -2.53 -5.80 6.77
CA VAL A 12 -1.52 -6.23 7.76
C VAL A 12 -0.16 -5.62 7.45
N LEU A 13 0.27 -5.60 6.19
CA LEU A 13 1.55 -5.02 5.80
C LEU A 13 1.57 -3.49 5.99
N ALA A 14 0.48 -2.80 5.67
CA ALA A 14 0.33 -1.37 5.96
C ALA A 14 0.41 -1.08 7.47
N ALA A 15 -0.18 -1.92 8.32
CA ALA A 15 -0.10 -1.79 9.77
C ALA A 15 1.34 -2.05 10.30
N ARG A 16 2.07 -3.01 9.72
CA ARG A 16 3.49 -3.25 10.04
C ARG A 16 4.35 -2.04 9.71
N LEU A 17 4.15 -1.43 8.54
CA LEU A 17 4.85 -0.21 8.16
C LEU A 17 4.54 0.94 9.15
N GLN A 18 3.27 1.11 9.53
CA GLN A 18 2.87 2.12 10.52
C GLN A 18 3.56 1.92 11.88
N ALA A 19 3.77 0.67 12.28
CA ALA A 19 4.47 0.32 13.51
C ALA A 19 6.01 0.38 13.39
N GLY A 20 6.54 0.83 12.25
CA GLY A 20 7.98 1.00 12.01
C GLY A 20 8.69 -0.25 11.47
N TYR A 21 7.98 -1.36 11.22
CA TYR A 21 8.54 -2.60 10.68
C TYR A 21 8.64 -2.56 9.15
N TRP A 22 9.34 -1.57 8.61
CA TRP A 22 9.37 -1.30 7.17
C TRP A 22 10.01 -2.43 6.36
N HIS A 23 11.07 -3.09 6.85
CA HIS A 23 11.67 -4.26 6.18
C HIS A 23 10.66 -5.41 6.02
N ALA A 24 9.91 -5.72 7.09
CA ALA A 24 8.89 -6.78 7.04
C ALA A 24 7.71 -6.41 6.14
N ALA A 25 7.39 -5.12 6.02
CA ALA A 25 6.41 -4.63 5.06
C ALA A 25 6.95 -4.75 3.62
N HIS A 26 8.22 -4.41 3.38
CA HIS A 26 8.90 -4.53 2.09
C HIS A 26 8.94 -5.98 1.58
N ASP A 27 9.43 -6.91 2.41
CA ASP A 27 9.52 -8.33 2.05
C ASP A 27 8.14 -8.95 1.80
N GLY A 28 7.13 -8.47 2.53
CA GLY A 28 5.76 -8.93 2.38
C GLY A 28 5.09 -8.41 1.11
N VAL A 29 5.22 -7.11 0.82
CA VAL A 29 4.48 -6.47 -0.29
C VAL A 29 4.95 -6.98 -1.65
N GLN A 30 6.21 -7.42 -1.77
CA GLN A 30 6.76 -8.03 -2.99
C GLN A 30 5.93 -9.22 -3.54
N ARG A 31 5.15 -9.89 -2.70
CA ARG A 31 4.33 -11.05 -3.10
C ARG A 31 3.00 -10.65 -3.77
N TYR A 32 2.64 -9.38 -3.71
CA TYR A 32 1.36 -8.86 -4.18
C TYR A 32 1.56 -7.92 -5.36
N SER A 33 0.58 -7.90 -6.25
CA SER A 33 0.60 -7.04 -7.43
C SER A 33 -0.69 -6.22 -7.51
N GLY A 34 -0.66 -5.15 -8.30
CA GLY A 34 -1.79 -4.24 -8.50
C GLY A 34 -1.60 -2.89 -7.80
N LEU A 35 -2.60 -2.02 -7.94
CA LEU A 35 -2.45 -0.59 -7.59
C LEU A 35 -2.18 -0.34 -6.10
N MET A 36 -2.93 -0.99 -5.19
CA MET A 36 -2.70 -0.87 -3.74
C MET A 36 -1.36 -1.47 -3.29
N ALA A 37 -0.94 -2.62 -3.83
CA ALA A 37 0.36 -3.21 -3.54
C ALA A 37 1.50 -2.30 -4.03
N ALA A 38 1.41 -1.79 -5.27
CA ALA A 38 2.37 -0.83 -5.81
C ALA A 38 2.43 0.45 -4.97
N TRP A 39 1.30 0.96 -4.50
CA TRP A 39 1.27 2.15 -3.64
C TRP A 39 1.95 1.88 -2.29
N LEU A 40 1.66 0.73 -1.66
CA LEU A 40 2.33 0.31 -0.43
C LEU A 40 3.84 0.18 -0.64
N HIS A 41 4.27 -0.41 -1.75
CA HIS A 41 5.69 -0.54 -2.11
C HIS A 41 6.36 0.84 -2.24
N GLY A 42 5.69 1.79 -2.90
CA GLY A 42 6.17 3.16 -3.00
C GLY A 42 6.26 3.88 -1.63
N ILE A 43 5.31 3.66 -0.73
CA ILE A 43 5.35 4.23 0.63
C ILE A 43 6.48 3.60 1.45
N VAL A 44 6.76 2.31 1.26
CA VAL A 44 7.90 1.62 1.88
C VAL A 44 9.22 2.23 1.43
N HIS A 45 9.46 2.43 0.14
CA HIS A 45 10.70 3.07 -0.33
C HIS A 45 10.81 4.54 0.11
N LEU A 46 9.68 5.24 0.25
CA LEU A 46 9.67 6.57 0.85
C LEU A 46 10.11 6.54 2.33
N GLN A 47 9.77 5.48 3.09
CA GLN A 47 10.24 5.26 4.46
C GLN A 47 11.75 4.96 4.52
N GLU A 48 12.24 4.20 3.54
CA GLU A 48 13.65 3.82 3.40
C GLU A 48 14.55 5.00 2.98
N GLY A 49 13.98 5.96 2.26
CA GLY A 49 14.72 7.10 1.69
C GLY A 49 15.14 6.89 0.24
N ASP A 50 14.74 5.78 -0.38
CA ASP A 50 14.94 5.52 -1.80
C ASP A 50 13.86 6.23 -2.64
N LEU A 51 14.14 7.48 -2.99
CA LEU A 51 13.16 8.32 -3.68
C LEU A 51 12.95 7.94 -5.15
N GLU A 52 13.96 7.34 -5.80
CA GLU A 52 13.87 6.95 -7.20
C GLU A 52 12.94 5.74 -7.35
N ASP A 53 13.13 4.71 -6.53
CA ASP A 53 12.23 3.56 -6.51
C ASP A 53 10.85 3.95 -5.98
N ALA A 54 10.76 4.83 -4.97
CA ALA A 54 9.48 5.34 -4.51
C ALA A 54 8.70 6.02 -5.66
N GLU A 55 9.34 6.88 -6.48
CA GLU A 55 8.69 7.51 -7.62
C GLU A 55 8.18 6.47 -8.62
N ASN A 56 9.01 5.48 -8.97
CA ASN A 56 8.63 4.39 -9.89
C ASN A 56 7.38 3.63 -9.41
N TRP A 57 7.32 3.29 -8.12
CA TRP A 57 6.19 2.55 -7.56
C TRP A 57 4.92 3.39 -7.41
N TYR A 58 5.04 4.69 -7.11
CA TYR A 58 3.89 5.60 -7.13
C TYR A 58 3.29 5.70 -8.54
N GLU A 59 4.12 5.79 -9.58
CA GLU A 59 3.64 5.81 -10.96
C GLU A 59 2.92 4.51 -11.33
N ARG A 60 3.46 3.34 -10.94
CA ARG A 60 2.79 2.03 -11.10
C ARG A 60 1.47 1.95 -10.36
N ALA A 61 1.32 2.67 -9.25
CA ALA A 61 0.08 2.80 -8.51
C ALA A 61 -0.92 3.80 -9.13
N GLY A 62 -0.57 4.44 -10.25
CA GLY A 62 -1.38 5.50 -10.87
C GLY A 62 -1.38 6.80 -10.05
N LYS A 63 -0.35 7.01 -9.23
CA LYS A 63 -0.21 8.15 -8.32
C LYS A 63 0.93 9.05 -8.79
N ARG A 64 0.75 10.36 -8.65
CA ARG A 64 1.79 11.34 -8.96
C ARG A 64 2.70 11.51 -7.75
N PHE A 65 3.91 10.97 -7.80
CA PHE A 65 4.86 11.02 -6.69
C PHE A 65 5.12 12.44 -6.16
N ARG A 66 5.22 13.42 -7.06
CA ARG A 66 5.41 14.84 -6.70
C ARG A 66 4.20 15.52 -6.04
N GLN A 67 3.05 14.86 -6.06
CA GLN A 67 1.81 15.32 -5.40
C GLN A 67 1.47 14.50 -4.16
N ARG A 68 2.38 13.61 -3.72
CA ARG A 68 2.22 12.85 -2.48
C ARG A 68 2.19 13.77 -1.27
N GLU A 69 1.51 13.34 -0.22
CA GLU A 69 1.59 14.00 1.09
C GLU A 69 2.73 13.45 1.94
N SER A 70 2.72 13.75 3.24
CA SER A 70 3.62 13.10 4.19
C SER A 70 3.41 11.59 4.19
N LEU A 71 4.45 10.85 4.57
CA LEU A 71 4.40 9.39 4.66
C LEU A 71 3.20 8.89 5.48
N ALA A 72 2.93 9.52 6.62
CA ALA A 72 1.79 9.18 7.47
C ALA A 72 0.44 9.36 6.75
N ARG A 73 0.27 10.46 6.00
CA ARG A 73 -0.96 10.72 5.23
C ARG A 73 -1.13 9.77 4.06
N GLU A 74 -0.06 9.45 3.36
CA GLU A 74 -0.11 8.45 2.28
C GLU A 74 -0.49 7.08 2.81
N LEU A 75 0.06 6.69 3.95
CA LEU A 75 -0.28 5.43 4.61
C LEU A 75 -1.74 5.40 5.12
N GLU A 76 -2.23 6.48 5.73
CA GLU A 76 -3.63 6.62 6.14
C GLU A 76 -4.59 6.46 4.95
N LYS A 77 -4.30 7.15 3.84
CA LYS A 77 -5.13 7.06 2.62
C LYS A 77 -5.10 5.66 2.01
N LEU A 78 -3.94 4.99 2.00
CA LEU A 78 -3.83 3.61 1.55
C LEU A 78 -4.68 2.68 2.42
N GLN A 79 -4.58 2.79 3.74
CA GLN A 79 -5.37 1.97 4.67
C GLN A 79 -6.87 2.18 4.49
N ALA A 80 -7.31 3.43 4.31
CA ALA A 80 -8.71 3.74 4.01
C ALA A 80 -9.18 3.10 2.69
N ALA A 81 -8.36 3.17 1.64
CA ALA A 81 -8.68 2.56 0.35
C ALA A 81 -8.78 1.02 0.45
N ILE A 82 -7.88 0.37 1.20
CA ILE A 82 -7.93 -1.07 1.45
C ILE A 82 -9.20 -1.43 2.23
N ALA A 83 -9.54 -0.68 3.29
CA ALA A 83 -10.74 -0.92 4.09
C ALA A 83 -12.03 -0.77 3.25
N GLN A 84 -12.09 0.24 2.39
CA GLN A 84 -13.20 0.41 1.45
C GLN A 84 -13.33 -0.79 0.51
N ALA A 85 -12.23 -1.24 -0.09
CA ALA A 85 -12.24 -2.40 -0.99
C ALA A 85 -12.66 -3.70 -0.29
N ILE A 86 -12.30 -3.88 0.98
CA ILE A 86 -12.76 -5.02 1.80
C ILE A 86 -14.29 -4.94 1.98
N ALA A 87 -14.81 -3.77 2.35
CA ALA A 87 -16.24 -3.58 2.54
C ALA A 87 -17.04 -3.84 1.26
N GLU A 88 -16.56 -3.33 0.12
CA GLU A 88 -17.15 -3.56 -1.20
C GLU A 88 -17.13 -5.04 -1.60
N ARG A 89 -16.02 -5.76 -1.30
CA ARG A 89 -15.94 -7.20 -1.55
C ARG A 89 -16.95 -7.98 -0.72
N ILE A 90 -17.03 -7.70 0.58
CA ILE A 90 -17.98 -8.37 1.47
C ILE A 90 -19.41 -8.12 0.99
N ALA A 91 -19.74 -6.88 0.61
CA ALA A 91 -21.08 -6.55 0.12
C ALA A 91 -21.44 -7.25 -1.21
N ALA A 92 -20.44 -7.58 -2.05
CA ALA A 92 -20.66 -8.30 -3.30
C ALA A 92 -20.83 -9.81 -3.13
N ASP A 93 -20.45 -10.37 -1.98
CA ASP A 93 -20.53 -11.80 -1.66
C ASP A 93 -21.80 -12.16 -0.84
N VAL A 94 -22.69 -11.19 -0.56
CA VAL A 94 -23.98 -11.32 0.14
C VAL A 94 -25.13 -11.25 -0.86
#